data_AF-A0A0M9DKR4-F1
#
_entry.id   AF-A0A0M9DKR4-F1
#
_cell.length_a   1.000
_cell.length_b   1.000
_cell.length_c   1.000
_cell.angle_alpha   90.00
_cell.angle_beta   90.00
_cell.angle_gamma   90.00
#
_symmetry.space_group_name_H-M   'P 1'
#
loop_
_entity.id
_entity.type
_entity.pdbx_description
1 polymer ?
#
loop_
_entity_poly.entity_id
_entity_poly.type
_entity_poly.pdbx_seq_one_letter_code
_entity_poly.pdbx_strand_id
1 'polypeptide(L)'
;MKRRVQSFLLLLCLLVIVFVGMEQQQPTAAPTNPNASALYAEELSKQLQATNFTQKVLQALREAGYSPDSTIGYLIDSSANQIITIQLHDGDKMDKSSESKIQSIIDKLTAKHQMHPFIVNIERLEAD
;
A
#
# COMPACT_ATOMS: atom_id res chain seq x y z
N MET A 1 28.45 47.48 3.07
CA MET A 1 28.24 46.09 3.56
C MET A 1 26.81 45.83 4.06
N LYS A 2 26.22 46.66 4.96
CA LYS A 2 24.86 46.43 5.52
C LYS A 2 23.74 46.14 4.50
N ARG A 3 23.64 46.92 3.41
CA ARG A 3 22.61 46.69 2.35
C ARG A 3 22.79 45.39 1.56
N ARG A 4 24.03 44.94 1.34
CA ARG A 4 24.30 43.68 0.60
C ARG A 4 24.03 42.44 1.45
N VAL A 5 24.33 42.51 2.75
CA VAL A 5 24.02 41.45 3.72
C VAL A 5 22.51 41.32 3.92
N GLN A 6 21.78 42.44 3.97
CA GLN A 6 20.31 42.44 4.11
C GLN A 6 19.60 41.85 2.88
N SER A 7 20.07 42.16 1.65
CA SER A 7 19.54 41.51 0.44
C SER A 7 19.82 40.01 0.42
N PHE A 8 21.01 39.58 0.87
CA PHE A 8 21.34 38.16 0.93
C PHE A 8 20.46 37.41 1.95
N LEU A 9 20.21 38.02 3.11
CA LEU A 9 19.34 37.45 4.14
C LEU A 9 17.89 37.30 3.66
N LEU A 10 17.35 38.31 2.98
CA LEU A 10 16.00 38.26 2.40
C LEU A 10 15.86 37.16 1.35
N LEU A 11 16.87 36.98 0.50
CA LEU A 11 16.87 35.97 -0.55
C LEU A 11 16.95 34.55 0.04
N LEU A 12 17.72 34.36 1.11
CA LEU A 12 17.78 33.11 1.87
C LEU A 12 16.42 32.77 2.50
N CYS A 13 15.74 33.74 3.13
CA CYS A 13 14.40 33.54 3.69
C CYS A 13 13.38 33.13 2.61
N LEU A 14 13.45 33.75 1.43
CA LEU A 14 12.55 33.43 0.31
C LEU A 14 12.74 32.00 -0.19
N LEU A 15 14.00 31.54 -0.27
CA LEU A 15 14.32 30.15 -0.64
C LEU A 15 13.79 29.14 0.38
N VAL A 16 13.89 29.44 1.68
CA VAL A 16 13.34 28.57 2.74
C VAL A 16 11.81 28.46 2.65
N ILE A 17 11.10 29.56 2.37
CA ILE A 17 9.64 29.55 2.23
C ILE A 17 9.21 28.69 1.04
N VAL A 18 9.91 28.78 -0.09
CA VAL A 18 9.62 27.94 -1.28
C VAL A 18 9.89 26.46 -0.99
N PHE A 19 10.99 26.14 -0.28
CA PHE A 19 11.32 24.76 0.07
C PHE A 19 10.29 24.13 1.03
N VAL A 20 9.83 24.87 2.04
CA VAL A 20 8.78 24.39 2.96
C VAL A 20 7.43 24.27 2.25
N GLY A 21 7.13 25.15 1.29
CA GLY A 21 5.88 25.11 0.53
C GLY A 21 5.73 23.90 -0.41
N MET A 22 6.83 23.26 -0.80
CA MET A 22 6.81 22.09 -1.70
C MET A 22 6.47 20.76 -1.00
N GLU A 23 6.61 20.68 0.34
CA GLU A 23 6.36 19.46 1.13
C GLU A 23 4.87 19.27 1.52
N GLN A 24 3.98 20.22 1.19
CA GLN A 24 2.58 20.21 1.66
C GLN A 24 1.53 19.88 0.60
N GLN A 25 1.89 19.27 -0.54
CA GLN A 25 0.88 18.62 -1.39
C GLN A 25 0.59 17.19 -0.91
N GLN A 26 0.15 17.06 0.34
CA GLN A 26 -0.57 15.87 0.74
C GLN A 26 -1.96 15.93 0.09
N PRO A 27 -2.38 14.90 -0.69
CA PRO A 27 -3.71 14.87 -1.27
C PRO A 27 -4.73 15.03 -0.14
N THR A 28 -5.55 16.07 -0.21
CA THR A 28 -6.67 16.23 0.70
C THR A 28 -7.59 15.04 0.46
N ALA A 29 -7.65 14.10 1.42
CA ALA A 29 -8.58 13.00 1.37
C ALA A 29 -9.99 13.57 1.20
N ALA A 30 -10.67 13.19 0.13
CA ALA A 30 -12.07 13.54 -0.07
C ALA A 30 -12.88 13.05 1.15
N PRO A 31 -13.98 13.72 1.53
CA PRO A 31 -14.82 13.25 2.62
C PRO A 31 -15.37 11.85 2.28
N THR A 32 -14.78 10.83 2.88
CA THR A 32 -15.23 9.44 2.76
C THR A 32 -16.60 9.33 3.43
N ASN A 33 -17.65 9.01 2.67
CA ASN A 33 -18.95 8.66 3.24
C ASN A 33 -18.80 7.31 3.95
N PRO A 34 -18.88 7.25 5.29
CA PRO A 34 -18.59 6.01 6.03
C PRO A 34 -19.58 4.88 5.68
N ASN A 35 -20.82 5.22 5.33
CA ASN A 35 -21.82 4.23 4.92
C ASN A 35 -21.50 3.60 3.56
N ALA A 36 -20.97 4.38 2.61
CA ALA A 36 -20.59 3.86 1.30
C ALA A 36 -19.38 2.91 1.40
N SER A 37 -18.43 3.25 2.27
CA SER A 37 -17.23 2.44 2.52
C SER A 37 -17.57 1.14 3.21
N ALA A 38 -18.49 1.16 4.18
CA ALA A 38 -18.98 -0.05 4.85
C ALA A 38 -19.69 -1.00 3.86
N LEU A 39 -20.56 -0.49 2.99
CA LEU A 39 -21.22 -1.30 1.97
C LEU A 39 -20.22 -1.91 0.97
N TYR A 40 -19.22 -1.12 0.54
CA TYR A 40 -18.16 -1.63 -0.33
C TYR A 40 -17.34 -2.73 0.34
N ALA A 41 -16.92 -2.51 1.60
CA ALA A 41 -16.14 -3.50 2.35
C ALA A 41 -16.92 -4.81 2.56
N GLU A 42 -18.22 -4.73 2.82
CA GLU A 42 -19.08 -5.92 2.94
C GLU A 42 -19.17 -6.70 1.62
N GLU A 43 -19.40 -6.00 0.49
CA GLU A 43 -19.48 -6.64 -0.83
C GLU A 43 -18.15 -7.28 -1.24
N LEU A 44 -17.04 -6.55 -1.05
CA LEU A 44 -15.70 -7.10 -1.31
C LEU A 44 -15.41 -8.30 -0.42
N SER A 45 -15.81 -8.27 0.85
CA SER A 45 -15.66 -9.40 1.76
C SER A 45 -16.41 -10.65 1.29
N LYS A 46 -17.64 -10.48 0.79
CA LYS A 46 -18.41 -11.58 0.17
C LYS A 46 -17.70 -12.11 -1.07
N GLN A 47 -17.17 -11.24 -1.92
CA GLN A 47 -16.43 -11.63 -3.12
C GLN A 47 -15.14 -12.39 -2.80
N LEU A 48 -14.37 -11.94 -1.80
CA LEU A 48 -13.16 -12.62 -1.32
C LEU A 48 -13.46 -14.05 -0.86
N GLN A 49 -14.58 -14.24 -0.14
CA GLN A 49 -15.03 -15.56 0.31
C GLN A 49 -15.52 -16.42 -0.86
N ALA A 50 -16.41 -15.89 -1.71
CA ALA A 50 -16.98 -16.62 -2.84
C ALA A 50 -15.93 -17.09 -3.84
N THR A 51 -14.83 -16.36 -3.98
CA THR A 51 -13.72 -16.69 -4.89
C THR A 51 -12.62 -17.53 -4.23
N ASN A 52 -12.69 -17.79 -2.92
CA ASN A 52 -11.60 -18.36 -2.11
C ASN A 52 -10.28 -17.59 -2.32
N PHE A 53 -10.35 -16.26 -2.42
CA PHE A 53 -9.23 -15.42 -2.84
C PHE A 53 -8.00 -15.59 -1.95
N THR A 54 -8.19 -15.57 -0.62
CA THR A 54 -7.11 -15.76 0.36
C THR A 54 -6.33 -17.05 0.10
N GLN A 55 -7.02 -18.16 -0.11
CA GLN A 55 -6.37 -19.46 -0.39
C GLN A 55 -5.59 -19.42 -1.71
N LYS A 56 -6.14 -18.76 -2.74
CA LYS A 56 -5.47 -18.61 -4.04
C LYS A 56 -4.22 -17.75 -3.95
N VAL A 57 -4.25 -16.68 -3.15
CA VAL A 57 -3.07 -15.86 -2.89
C VAL A 57 -2.00 -16.70 -2.19
N LEU A 58 -2.34 -17.37 -1.08
CA LEU A 58 -1.39 -18.22 -0.35
C LEU A 58 -0.78 -19.32 -1.24
N GLN A 59 -1.59 -19.97 -2.07
CA GLN A 59 -1.11 -20.97 -3.02
C GLN A 59 -0.15 -20.37 -4.05
N ALA A 60 -0.53 -19.25 -4.69
CA ALA A 60 0.30 -18.62 -5.70
C ALA A 60 1.64 -18.12 -5.15
N LEU A 61 1.65 -17.63 -3.90
CA LEU A 61 2.88 -17.25 -3.21
C LEU A 61 3.81 -18.45 -2.97
N ARG A 62 3.26 -19.57 -2.50
CA ARG A 62 4.03 -20.82 -2.31
C ARG A 62 4.57 -21.37 -3.61
N GLU A 63 3.77 -21.33 -4.68
CA GLU A 63 4.21 -21.73 -6.03
C GLU A 63 5.32 -20.83 -6.58
N ALA A 64 5.36 -19.56 -6.18
CA ALA A 64 6.44 -18.62 -6.50
C ALA A 64 7.67 -18.75 -5.59
N GLY A 65 7.63 -19.65 -4.60
CA GLY A 65 8.74 -19.94 -3.69
C GLY A 65 8.79 -19.08 -2.43
N TYR A 66 7.71 -18.40 -2.09
CA TYR A 66 7.57 -17.66 -0.83
C TYR A 66 6.95 -18.52 0.27
N SER A 67 7.20 -18.15 1.53
CA SER A 67 6.70 -18.84 2.73
C SER A 67 5.75 -17.94 3.53
N PRO A 68 4.50 -17.71 3.05
CA PRO A 68 3.55 -16.90 3.78
C PRO A 68 2.98 -17.62 4.99
N ASP A 69 2.66 -16.85 6.03
CA ASP A 69 1.79 -17.30 7.12
C ASP A 69 0.44 -17.78 6.55
N SER A 70 -0.27 -18.56 7.36
CA SER A 70 -1.59 -19.07 7.02
C SER A 70 -2.67 -17.98 6.94
N THR A 71 -2.36 -16.77 7.40
CA THR A 71 -3.29 -15.64 7.50
C THR A 71 -2.91 -14.50 6.55
N ILE A 72 -3.93 -13.80 6.04
CA ILE A 72 -3.78 -12.56 5.27
C ILE A 72 -4.65 -11.48 5.91
N GLY A 73 -4.09 -10.30 6.12
CA GLY A 73 -4.82 -9.12 6.58
C GLY A 73 -5.42 -8.33 5.42
N TYR A 74 -6.59 -7.74 5.63
CA TYR A 74 -7.20 -6.82 4.67
C TYR A 74 -7.60 -5.53 5.36
N LEU A 75 -7.26 -4.39 4.76
CA LEU A 75 -7.77 -3.08 5.14
C LEU A 75 -8.51 -2.50 3.94
N ILE A 76 -9.81 -2.25 4.08
CA ILE A 76 -10.67 -1.78 2.99
C ILE A 76 -11.24 -0.42 3.39
N ASP A 77 -10.72 0.64 2.77
CA ASP A 77 -11.25 2.00 2.91
C ASP A 77 -12.12 2.36 1.70
N SER A 78 -11.62 2.13 0.48
CA SER A 78 -12.38 2.30 -0.76
C SER A 78 -11.84 1.41 -1.88
N SER A 79 -12.49 1.38 -3.05
CA SER A 79 -11.99 0.65 -4.22
C SER A 79 -10.66 1.17 -4.77
N ALA A 80 -10.30 2.41 -4.44
CA ALA A 80 -9.00 3.01 -4.78
C ALA A 80 -7.97 2.85 -3.65
N ASN A 81 -8.41 2.49 -2.44
CA ASN A 81 -7.58 2.39 -1.24
C ASN A 81 -7.94 1.13 -0.46
N GLN A 82 -7.37 0.01 -0.90
CA GLN A 82 -7.50 -1.28 -0.24
C GLN A 82 -6.12 -1.94 -0.14
N ILE A 83 -5.78 -2.43 1.05
CA ILE A 83 -4.48 -2.99 1.38
C ILE A 83 -4.64 -4.47 1.69
N ILE A 84 -3.73 -5.29 1.15
CA ILE A 84 -3.56 -6.69 1.52
C ILE A 84 -2.22 -6.83 2.25
N THR A 85 -2.27 -7.29 3.50
CA THR A 85 -1.09 -7.50 4.34
C THR A 85 -0.75 -8.99 4.37
N ILE A 86 0.49 -9.30 3.99
CA ILE A 86 1.00 -10.67 3.90
C ILE A 86 2.20 -10.78 4.83
N GLN A 87 2.12 -11.71 5.76
CA GLN A 87 3.23 -12.03 6.64
C GLN A 87 4.05 -13.17 6.01
N LEU A 88 5.36 -12.98 5.92
CA LEU A 88 6.30 -13.97 5.38
C LEU A 88 7.27 -14.41 6.49
N HIS A 89 7.59 -15.70 6.52
CA HIS A 89 8.59 -16.26 7.44
C HIS A 89 10.02 -15.94 7.00
N ASP A 90 10.93 -15.87 7.98
CA ASP A 90 12.36 -15.69 7.72
C ASP A 90 12.95 -16.83 6.88
N GLY A 91 13.57 -16.46 5.76
CA GLY A 91 14.09 -17.37 4.74
C GLY A 91 13.88 -16.83 3.32
N ASP A 92 12.85 -16.01 3.14
CA ASP A 92 12.58 -15.35 1.88
C ASP A 92 13.53 -14.15 1.69
N LYS A 93 14.25 -14.10 0.57
CA LYS A 93 15.07 -12.93 0.19
C LYS A 93 14.14 -11.77 -0.15
N MET A 94 13.84 -10.94 0.85
CA MET A 94 13.06 -9.72 0.66
C MET A 94 13.97 -8.60 0.15
N ASP A 95 13.96 -8.41 -1.17
CA ASP A 95 14.41 -7.19 -1.82
C ASP A 95 13.22 -6.46 -2.46
N LYS A 96 13.42 -5.23 -2.96
CA LYS A 96 12.36 -4.49 -3.67
C LYS A 96 11.76 -5.25 -4.86
N SER A 97 12.49 -6.22 -5.43
CA SER A 97 11.96 -7.06 -6.49
C SER A 97 10.97 -8.09 -5.96
N SER A 98 11.11 -8.56 -4.73
CA SER A 98 10.15 -9.47 -4.07
C SER A 98 8.80 -8.80 -3.83
N GLU A 99 8.79 -7.55 -3.33
CA GLU A 99 7.54 -6.78 -3.19
C GLU A 99 6.84 -6.60 -4.54
N SER A 100 7.59 -6.22 -5.57
CA SER A 100 7.06 -6.03 -6.92
C SER A 100 6.53 -7.33 -7.55
N LYS A 101 7.18 -8.46 -7.28
CA LYS A 101 6.73 -9.79 -7.74
C LYS A 101 5.43 -10.19 -7.05
N ILE A 102 5.35 -10.01 -5.73
CA ILE A 102 4.14 -10.32 -4.95
C ILE A 102 2.97 -9.43 -5.39
N GLN A 103 3.22 -8.13 -5.59
CA GLN A 103 2.25 -7.21 -6.20
C GLN A 103 1.74 -7.75 -7.55
N SER A 104 2.64 -8.16 -8.43
CA SER A 104 2.25 -8.72 -9.74
C SER A 104 1.43 -10.01 -9.64
N ILE A 105 1.73 -10.88 -8.68
CA ILE A 105 0.94 -12.10 -8.42
C ILE A 105 -0.48 -11.72 -8.02
N ILE A 106 -0.62 -10.77 -7.10
CA ILE A 106 -1.93 -10.35 -6.58
C ILE A 106 -2.72 -9.60 -7.65
N ASP A 107 -2.09 -8.72 -8.42
CA ASP A 107 -2.74 -8.00 -9.53
C ASP A 107 -3.30 -8.96 -10.59
N LYS A 108 -2.58 -10.04 -10.89
CA LYS A 108 -3.07 -11.09 -11.80
C LYS A 108 -4.28 -11.80 -11.23
N LEU A 109 -4.28 -12.10 -9.94
CA LEU A 109 -5.40 -12.75 -9.27
C LEU A 109 -6.62 -11.82 -9.17
N THR A 110 -6.44 -10.54 -8.82
CA THR A 110 -7.55 -9.57 -8.78
C THR A 110 -8.16 -9.36 -10.15
N ALA A 111 -7.34 -9.18 -11.20
CA ALA A 111 -7.82 -9.04 -12.57
C ALA A 111 -8.63 -10.27 -13.03
N LYS A 112 -8.15 -11.49 -12.72
CA LYS A 112 -8.87 -12.74 -13.03
C LYS A 112 -10.24 -12.82 -12.37
N HIS A 113 -10.40 -12.21 -11.21
CA HIS A 113 -11.62 -12.23 -10.41
C HIS A 113 -12.42 -10.91 -10.48
N GLN A 114 -12.08 -10.02 -11.41
CA GLN A 114 -12.73 -8.72 -11.63
C GLN A 114 -12.81 -7.86 -10.36
N MET A 115 -11.78 -7.95 -9.51
CA MET A 115 -11.65 -7.13 -8.30
C MET A 115 -10.78 -5.91 -8.58
N HIS A 116 -11.01 -4.84 -7.82
CA HIS A 116 -10.08 -3.73 -7.75
C HIS A 116 -8.70 -4.19 -7.23
N PRO A 117 -7.61 -3.55 -7.66
CA PRO A 117 -6.27 -3.91 -7.22
C PRO A 117 -6.08 -3.63 -5.72
N PHE A 118 -5.23 -4.43 -5.08
CA PHE A 118 -4.80 -4.19 -3.70
C PHE A 118 -3.41 -3.57 -3.70
N ILE A 119 -3.17 -2.66 -2.77
CA ILE A 119 -1.81 -2.26 -2.38
C ILE A 119 -1.25 -3.37 -1.51
N VAL A 120 -0.12 -3.95 -1.90
CA VAL A 120 0.52 -5.00 -1.11
C VAL A 120 1.38 -4.40 0.00
N ASN A 121 1.13 -4.86 1.23
CA ASN A 121 2.00 -4.65 2.37
C ASN A 121 2.60 -6.00 2.79
N ILE A 122 3.92 -6.07 2.96
CA ILE A 122 4.61 -7.30 3.38
C ILE A 122 5.23 -7.09 4.75
N GLU A 123 4.89 -7.96 5.68
CA GLU A 123 5.43 -8.00 7.03
C GLU A 123 6.32 -9.22 7.19
N ARG A 124 7.41 -9.08 7.94
CA ARG A 124 8.31 -10.19 8.25
C ARG A 124 8.01 -10.70 9.64
N LEU A 125 7.84 -12.01 9.76
CA LEU A 125 7.83 -12.69 11.05
C LEU A 125 9.26 -13.09 11.39
N GLU A 126 9.77 -12.57 12.50
CA GLU A 126 11.02 -13.07 13.08
C GLU A 126 10.83 -14.54 13.50
N ALA A 127 11.85 -15.35 13.32
CA ALA A 127 11.86 -16.70 13.90
C ALA A 127 11.98 -16.60 15.43
N ASP A 128 10.98 -17.14 16.15
CA ASP A 128 11.01 -17.31 17.62
C ASP A 128 12.17 -18.21 18.09
#